data_AF-A0A953WPK8-F1
#
_entry.id   AF-A0A953WPK8-F1
#
_cell.length_a   1.000
_cell.length_b   1.000
_cell.length_c   1.000
_cell.angle_alpha   90.00
_cell.angle_beta   90.00
_cell.angle_gamma   90.00
#
_symmetry.space_group_name_H-M   'P 1'
#
loop_
_entity.id
_entity.type
_entity.pdbx_description
1 polymer ?
#
loop_
_entity_poly.entity_id
_entity_poly.type
_entity_poly.pdbx_seq_one_letter_code
_entity_poly.pdbx_strand_id
1 'polypeptide(L)'
;MTGEDNHLQGDAAEILFAEIAPALETSKRPLVLGIAGSQGSGKTTIARKLAARLAEQGRTTAILSIDDLYYDRARRARLAEKAHPLFITRGVPGTHDVSLGIKVLRALR
;
A
#
# COMPACT_ATOMS: atom_id res chain seq x y z
N MET A 1 19.86 -29.79 -17.85
CA MET A 1 18.98 -29.76 -16.66
C MET A 1 19.88 -29.37 -15.51
N THR A 2 19.75 -28.22 -14.87
CA THR A 2 18.61 -27.32 -14.68
C THR A 2 19.00 -25.88 -15.03
N GLY A 3 18.23 -25.26 -15.93
CA GLY A 3 18.26 -23.83 -16.15
C GLY A 3 17.30 -23.20 -15.16
N GLU A 4 17.82 -22.86 -13.99
CA GLU A 4 17.22 -21.90 -13.06
C GLU A 4 18.30 -20.83 -12.84
N ASP A 5 17.90 -19.61 -12.49
CA ASP A 5 18.78 -18.43 -12.30
C ASP A 5 18.97 -17.50 -13.50
N ASN A 6 17.87 -17.09 -14.15
CA ASN A 6 17.88 -15.83 -14.91
C ASN A 6 16.62 -14.96 -14.74
N HIS A 7 15.95 -15.01 -13.58
CA HIS A 7 14.76 -14.19 -13.31
C HIS A 7 15.04 -12.92 -12.46
N LEU A 8 16.28 -12.73 -12.00
CA LEU A 8 16.64 -11.62 -11.11
C LEU A 8 16.90 -10.29 -11.84
N GLN A 9 16.95 -10.29 -13.17
CA GLN A 9 17.23 -9.10 -13.97
C GLN A 9 15.93 -8.45 -14.45
N GLY A 10 15.04 -8.05 -13.52
CA GLY A 10 13.83 -7.30 -13.87
C GLY A 10 12.64 -7.32 -12.91
N ASP A 11 12.70 -7.98 -11.74
CA ASP A 11 11.57 -7.93 -10.80
C ASP A 11 11.56 -6.57 -10.07
N ALA A 12 10.51 -5.78 -10.31
CA ALA A 12 10.31 -4.48 -9.69
C ALA A 12 10.33 -4.54 -8.15
N ALA A 13 9.97 -5.68 -7.54
CA ALA A 13 10.09 -5.87 -6.10
C ALA A 13 11.54 -5.89 -5.61
N GLU A 14 12.47 -6.50 -6.36
CA GLU A 14 13.89 -6.52 -6.01
C GLU A 14 14.53 -5.14 -6.16
N ILE A 15 14.13 -4.38 -7.19
CA ILE A 15 14.56 -2.99 -7.37
C ILE A 15 14.11 -2.15 -6.16
N LEU A 16 12.84 -2.28 -5.75
CA LEU A 16 12.33 -1.59 -4.56
C LEU A 16 13.04 -2.03 -3.29
N PHE A 17 13.31 -3.32 -3.12
CA PHE A 17 14.03 -3.84 -1.96
C PHE A 17 15.43 -3.21 -1.87
N ALA A 18 16.19 -3.21 -2.97
CA ALA A 18 17.51 -2.61 -3.03
C ALA A 18 17.49 -1.11 -2.67
N GLU A 19 16.48 -0.38 -3.15
CA GLU A 19 16.32 1.05 -2.86
C GLU A 19 16.03 1.33 -1.38
N ILE A 20 15.18 0.51 -0.75
CA ILE A 20 14.78 0.74 0.65
C ILE A 20 15.72 0.10 1.68
N ALA A 21 16.56 -0.85 1.27
CA ALA A 21 17.45 -1.60 2.18
C ALA A 21 18.30 -0.69 3.11
N PRO A 22 18.93 0.40 2.65
CA PRO A 22 19.65 1.31 3.54
C PRO A 22 18.77 1.96 4.62
N ALA A 23 17.52 2.28 4.29
CA ALA A 23 16.58 2.88 5.24
C ALA A 23 16.07 1.87 6.27
N LEU A 24 15.98 0.58 5.91
CA LEU A 24 15.58 -0.48 6.83
C LEU A 24 16.60 -0.71 7.95
N GLU A 25 17.90 -0.49 7.70
CA GLU A 25 18.95 -0.69 8.70
C GLU A 25 19.16 0.52 9.62
N THR A 26 18.80 1.72 9.15
CA THR A 26 19.09 2.97 9.87
C THR A 26 17.89 3.52 10.63
N SER A 27 16.66 3.11 10.27
CA SER A 27 15.46 3.67 10.85
C SER A 27 15.14 3.08 12.23
N LYS A 28 14.91 3.98 13.21
CA LYS A 28 14.41 3.62 14.55
C LYS A 28 12.89 3.44 14.61
N ARG A 29 12.18 3.72 13.51
CA ARG A 29 10.72 3.58 13.37
C ARG A 29 10.39 2.73 12.14
N PRO A 30 9.19 2.14 12.06
CA PRO A 30 8.74 1.45 10.87
C PRO A 30 8.86 2.33 9.63
N LEU A 31 9.49 1.80 8.58
CA LEU A 31 9.54 2.46 7.28
C LEU A 31 8.15 2.45 6.65
N VAL A 32 7.63 3.61 6.27
CA VAL A 32 6.36 3.75 5.56
C VAL A 32 6.64 4.00 4.08
N LEU A 33 6.36 2.99 3.24
CA LEU A 33 6.53 3.07 1.79
C LEU A 33 5.17 3.26 1.10
N GLY A 34 4.98 4.42 0.44
CA GLY A 34 3.79 4.69 -0.37
C GLY A 34 3.93 4.13 -1.78
N ILE A 35 2.97 3.32 -2.24
CA ILE A 35 2.92 2.78 -3.61
C ILE A 35 1.70 3.35 -4.32
N ALA A 36 1.93 4.19 -5.33
CA ALA A 36 0.89 4.85 -6.13
C ALA A 36 0.97 4.45 -7.61
N GLY A 37 -0.16 4.53 -8.32
CA GLY A 37 -0.29 4.08 -9.71
C GLY A 37 -1.73 3.82 -10.10
N SER A 38 -2.01 3.70 -11.40
CA SER A 38 -3.35 3.49 -11.94
C SER A 38 -3.97 2.16 -11.51
N GLN A 39 -5.30 2.02 -11.63
CA GLN A 39 -5.97 0.74 -11.41
C GLN A 39 -5.41 -0.30 -12.39
N GLY A 40 -5.12 -1.50 -11.89
CA GLY A 40 -4.52 -2.57 -12.69
C GLY A 40 -2.99 -2.46 -12.87
N SER A 41 -2.32 -1.42 -12.37
CA SER A 41 -0.87 -1.24 -12.54
C SER A 41 0.02 -2.17 -11.69
N GLY A 42 -0.56 -3.17 -11.01
CA GLY A 42 0.19 -4.15 -10.22
C GLY A 42 0.63 -3.72 -8.81
N LYS A 43 0.15 -2.60 -8.26
CA LYS A 43 0.51 -2.10 -6.90
C LYS A 43 0.40 -3.17 -5.80
N THR A 44 -0.73 -3.88 -5.75
CA THR A 44 -0.94 -4.94 -4.76
C THR A 44 0.02 -6.10 -4.98
N THR A 45 0.32 -6.42 -6.24
CA THR A 45 1.25 -7.49 -6.60
C THR A 45 2.66 -7.17 -6.11
N ILE A 46 3.17 -5.97 -6.43
CA ILE A 46 4.52 -5.57 -6.01
C ILE A 46 4.61 -5.39 -4.50
N ALA A 47 3.59 -4.87 -3.83
CA ALA A 47 3.55 -4.76 -2.37
C ALA A 47 3.64 -6.14 -1.69
N ARG A 48 2.91 -7.14 -2.20
CA ARG A 48 2.96 -8.50 -1.66
C ARG A 48 4.29 -9.20 -1.92
N LYS A 49 4.86 -9.04 -3.13
CA LYS A 49 6.19 -9.58 -3.45
C LYS A 49 7.27 -8.99 -2.54
N LEU A 50 7.27 -7.66 -2.38
CA LEU A 50 8.21 -6.98 -1.50
C LEU A 50 8.02 -7.44 -0.03
N ALA A 51 6.78 -7.60 0.44
CA ALA A 51 6.51 -8.11 1.78
C ALA A 51 7.03 -9.55 1.98
N ALA A 52 6.88 -10.43 0.99
CA ALA A 52 7.44 -11.79 1.03
C ALA A 52 8.97 -11.76 1.10
N ARG A 53 9.60 -10.95 0.24
CA ARG A 53 11.05 -10.74 0.21
C ARG A 53 11.60 -10.18 1.54
N LEU A 54 10.86 -9.27 2.18
CA LEU A 54 11.20 -8.73 3.51
C LEU A 54 11.04 -9.78 4.62
N ALA A 55 10.02 -10.64 4.52
CA ALA A 55 9.81 -11.74 5.46
C ALA A 55 10.96 -12.77 5.41
N GLU A 56 11.53 -13.03 4.23
CA GLU A 56 12.75 -13.83 4.07
C GLU A 56 13.98 -13.24 4.79
N GLN A 57 13.98 -11.93 5.06
CA GLN A 57 15.00 -11.25 5.87
C GLN A 57 14.60 -11.14 7.36
N GLY A 58 13.54 -11.85 7.78
CA GLY A 58 13.02 -11.78 9.15
C GLY A 58 12.35 -10.46 9.50
N ARG A 59 11.97 -9.62 8.51
CA ARG A 59 11.32 -8.34 8.75
C ARG A 59 9.79 -8.49 8.79
N THR A 60 9.16 -7.88 9.79
CA THR A 60 7.69 -7.80 9.88
C THR A 60 7.18 -6.68 8.98
N THR A 61 6.19 -6.98 8.14
CA THR A 61 5.60 -6.01 7.20
C THR A 61 4.09 -5.98 7.34
N ALA A 62 3.50 -4.79 7.25
CA ALA A 62 2.06 -4.59 7.14
C ALA A 62 1.73 -3.93 5.80
N ILE A 63 0.68 -4.41 5.12
CA ILE A 63 0.16 -3.81 3.89
C ILE A 63 -1.17 -3.15 4.21
N LEU A 64 -1.28 -1.85 3.91
CA LEU A 64 -2.50 -1.07 4.04
C LEU A 64 -2.92 -0.57 2.65
N SER A 65 -4.12 -0.93 2.19
CA SER A 65 -4.70 -0.32 0.99
C SER A 65 -5.47 0.93 1.38
N ILE A 66 -5.41 1.97 0.56
CA ILE A 66 -6.30 3.13 0.72
C ILE A 66 -7.78 2.70 0.59
N ASP A 67 -8.05 1.64 -0.18
CA ASP A 67 -9.40 1.10 -0.35
C ASP A 67 -9.94 0.45 0.94
N ASP A 68 -9.08 0.12 1.92
CA ASP A 68 -9.53 -0.34 3.24
C ASP A 68 -10.07 0.82 4.09
N LEU A 69 -9.79 2.06 3.68
CA LEU A 69 -10.20 3.28 4.37
C LEU A 69 -11.45 3.92 3.74
N TYR A 70 -12.15 3.24 2.83
CA TYR A 70 -13.42 3.79 2.31
C TYR A 70 -14.43 4.00 3.42
N TYR A 71 -15.18 5.09 3.32
CA TYR A 71 -16.43 5.20 4.04
C TYR A 71 -17.41 4.09 3.61
N ASP A 72 -18.17 3.61 4.58
CA ASP A 72 -19.27 2.69 4.31
C ASP A 72 -20.30 3.30 3.33
N ARG A 73 -21.12 2.44 2.75
CA ARG A 73 -22.11 2.83 1.75
C ARG A 73 -23.09 3.88 2.30
N ALA A 74 -23.49 3.78 3.56
CA ALA A 74 -24.47 4.69 4.16
C ALA A 74 -23.90 6.10 4.32
N ARG A 75 -22.65 6.22 4.77
CA ARG A 75 -21.94 7.50 4.90
C ARG A 75 -21.70 8.14 3.54
N ARG A 76 -21.36 7.34 2.53
CA ARG A 76 -21.22 7.83 1.14
C ARG A 76 -22.53 8.30 0.53
N ALA A 77 -23.65 7.61 0.80
CA ALA A 77 -24.98 8.08 0.38
C ALA A 77 -25.33 9.44 1.01
N ARG A 78 -25.11 9.62 2.31
CA ARG A 78 -25.31 10.90 2.99
C ARG A 78 -24.45 12.03 2.41
N LEU A 79 -23.20 11.74 2.05
CA LEU A 79 -22.33 12.72 1.38
C LEU A 79 -22.84 13.05 -0.02
N ALA A 80 -23.37 12.07 -0.74
CA ALA A 80 -23.91 12.27 -2.08
C ALA A 80 -25.11 13.22 -2.09
N GLU A 81 -26.01 13.06 -1.11
CA GLU A 81 -27.16 13.95 -0.91
C GLU A 81 -26.75 15.36 -0.47
N LYS A 82 -25.77 15.47 0.44
CA LYS A 82 -25.40 16.75 1.06
C LYS A 82 -24.46 17.61 0.24
N ALA A 83 -23.61 17.00 -0.59
CA ALA A 83 -22.51 17.71 -1.21
C ALA A 83 -22.42 17.48 -2.73
N HIS A 84 -22.35 16.23 -3.19
CA HIS A 84 -22.32 15.96 -4.64
C HIS A 84 -22.63 14.50 -4.99
N PRO A 85 -23.47 14.20 -6.00
CA PRO A 85 -23.86 12.84 -6.37
C PRO A 85 -22.71 11.85 -6.55
N LEU A 86 -21.54 12.31 -7.01
CA LEU A 86 -20.34 11.48 -7.19
C LEU A 86 -19.87 10.79 -5.91
N PHE A 87 -20.21 11.27 -4.72
CA PHE A 87 -19.79 10.61 -3.48
C PHE A 87 -20.45 9.24 -3.26
N ILE A 88 -21.46 8.88 -4.05
CA ILE A 88 -22.02 7.51 -4.06
C ILE A 88 -21.07 6.49 -4.66
N THR A 89 -20.16 6.91 -5.55
CA THR A 89 -19.19 6.03 -6.20
C THR A 89 -17.94 5.89 -5.31
N ARG A 90 -17.12 4.87 -5.59
CA ARG A 90 -15.79 4.73 -4.98
C ARG A 90 -14.78 5.44 -5.88
N GLY A 91 -13.63 5.85 -5.32
CA GLY A 91 -12.48 6.38 -6.06
C GLY A 91 -12.32 7.89 -6.03
N VAL A 92 -13.40 8.67 -5.86
CA VAL A 92 -13.29 10.14 -5.86
C VAL A 92 -12.72 10.67 -4.53
N PRO A 93 -11.92 11.75 -4.55
CA PRO A 93 -11.43 12.39 -3.32
C PRO A 93 -12.58 12.73 -2.37
N GLY A 94 -12.39 12.52 -1.06
CA GLY A 94 -13.42 12.75 -0.04
C GLY A 94 -14.25 11.52 0.35
N THR A 95 -14.05 10.37 -0.29
CA THR A 95 -14.78 9.11 0.02
C THR A 95 -14.09 8.19 1.03
N HIS A 96 -12.97 8.63 1.60
CA HIS A 96 -12.14 7.85 2.53
C HIS A 96 -12.10 8.48 3.93
N ASP A 97 -11.97 7.65 4.96
CA ASP A 97 -11.70 8.06 6.34
C ASP A 97 -10.20 8.37 6.52
N VAL A 98 -9.82 9.57 6.10
CA VAL A 98 -8.45 10.08 6.24
C VAL A 98 -8.03 10.15 7.71
N SER A 99 -8.98 10.43 8.61
CA SER A 99 -8.72 10.50 10.05
C SER A 99 -8.33 9.13 10.61
N LEU A 100 -9.01 8.06 10.18
CA LEU A 100 -8.63 6.68 10.50
C LEU A 100 -7.25 6.34 9.92
N GLY A 101 -6.99 6.67 8.66
CA GLY A 101 -5.68 6.43 8.04
C GLY A 101 -4.52 7.07 8.81
N ILE A 102 -4.66 8.34 9.19
CA ILE A 102 -3.66 9.05 10.00
C ILE A 102 -3.49 8.38 11.37
N LYS A 103 -4.58 7.96 12.02
CA LYS A 103 -4.51 7.25 13.32
C LYS A 103 -3.76 5.92 13.19
N VAL A 104 -4.05 5.13 12.16
CA VAL A 104 -3.37 3.85 11.89
C VAL A 104 -1.88 4.06 11.69
N LEU A 105 -1.48 5.00 10.82
CA LEU A 105 -0.07 5.28 10.55
C LEU A 105 0.68 5.79 11.79
N ARG A 106 0.04 6.63 12.62
CA ARG A 106 0.63 7.12 13.88
C ARG A 106 0.73 6.05 14.97
N ALA A 107 -0.06 4.98 14.88
CA ALA A 107 -0.02 3.88 15.84
C ALA A 107 1.15 2.91 15.57
N LEU A 108 1.79 2.98 14.39
CA LEU A 108 3.02 2.26 14.09
C LEU A 108 4.14 2.78 14.99
N ARG A 109 4.76 1.88 15.76
CA ARG A 109 5.83 2.18 16.73
C ARG A 109 7.17 1.76 16.19
#